data_AF-A0A2G5UBL9-F1
#
_entry.id   AF-A0A2G5UBL9-F1
#
_cell.length_a   1.000
_cell.length_b   1.000
_cell.length_c   1.000
_cell.angle_alpha   90.00
_cell.angle_beta   90.00
_cell.angle_gamma   90.00
#
_symmetry.space_group_name_H-M   'P 1'
#
loop_
_entity.id
_entity.type
_entity.pdbx_description
1 polymer ?
#
loop_
_entity_poly.entity_id
_entity_poly.type
_entity_poly.pdbx_seq_one_letter_code
_entity_poly.pdbx_strand_id
1 'polypeptide(L)' 'MLSHSACCSSQNSTKFDTEVLIIGNGPAGIALSAFLSGMHPFYDPKHPHENVTVNEKLMANLDFSLIDQVQ' A
#
# COMPACT_ATOMS: atom_id res chain seq x y z
N MET A 1 -18.41 34.86 -33.83
CA MET A 1 -18.48 33.43 -34.21
C MET A 1 -17.05 32.91 -34.32
N LEU A 2 -16.53 32.32 -33.25
CA LEU A 2 -15.23 31.64 -33.27
C LEU A 2 -15.52 30.15 -33.14
N SER A 3 -15.18 29.43 -34.21
CA SER A 3 -15.31 27.98 -34.34
C SER A 3 -14.39 27.28 -33.34
N HIS A 4 -14.97 26.57 -32.37
CA HIS A 4 -14.22 25.57 -31.62
C HIS A 4 -14.03 24.35 -32.52
N SER A 5 -12.85 24.29 -33.14
CA SER A 5 -12.33 23.08 -33.79
C SER A 5 -12.25 21.98 -32.75
N ALA A 6 -13.02 20.91 -32.95
CA ALA A 6 -12.91 19.69 -32.18
C ALA A 6 -11.50 19.12 -32.38
N CYS A 7 -10.62 19.32 -31.40
CA CYS A 7 -9.37 18.59 -31.35
C CYS A 7 -9.74 17.13 -31.05
N CYS A 8 -9.76 16.31 -32.10
CA CYS A 8 -9.71 14.86 -31.97
C CYS A 8 -8.39 14.52 -31.25
N SER A 9 -8.41 14.48 -29.92
CA SER A 9 -7.30 13.96 -29.14
C SER A 9 -7.14 12.51 -29.52
N SER A 10 -6.07 12.19 -30.26
CA SER A 10 -5.57 10.83 -30.42
C SER A 10 -5.65 10.13 -29.07
N GLN A 11 -6.40 9.03 -29.01
CA GLN A 11 -6.31 8.11 -27.89
C GLN A 11 -4.90 7.52 -27.95
N ASN A 12 -3.94 8.20 -27.35
CA ASN A 12 -2.70 7.56 -26.94
C ASN A 12 -3.16 6.47 -25.98
N SER A 13 -2.99 5.21 -26.38
CA SER A 13 -3.08 4.09 -25.46
C SER A 13 -2.13 4.41 -24.31
N THR A 14 -2.69 4.80 -23.16
CA THR A 14 -1.91 5.09 -21.96
C THR A 14 -1.35 3.78 -21.47
N LYS A 15 -0.20 3.40 -22.03
CA LYS A 15 0.53 2.22 -21.61
C LYS A 15 1.15 2.57 -20.27
N PHE A 16 0.60 2.01 -19.20
CA PHE A 16 1.18 2.18 -17.87
C PHE A 16 2.46 1.35 -17.81
N ASP A 17 3.59 2.01 -17.56
CA ASP A 17 4.87 1.36 -17.31
C ASP A 17 4.95 0.97 -15.83
N THR A 18 4.11 0.00 -15.46
CA THR A 18 4.01 -0.55 -14.10
C THR A 18 3.63 -2.01 -14.21
N GLU A 19 4.16 -2.84 -13.31
CA GLU A 19 3.81 -4.26 -13.24
C GLU A 19 2.40 -4.48 -12.68
N VAL A 20 1.92 -3.55 -11.85
CA VAL A 20 0.63 -3.66 -11.14
C VAL A 20 -0.19 -2.38 -11.33
N LEU A 21 -1.47 -2.55 -11.68
CA LEU A 21 -2.46 -1.49 -11.74
C LEU A 21 -3.52 -1.70 -10.64
N ILE A 22 -3.64 -0.75 -9.72
CA ILE A 22 -4.63 -0.77 -8.64
C ILE A 22 -5.84 0.07 -9.06
N ILE A 23 -7.03 -0.51 -9.01
CA ILE A 23 -8.29 0.19 -9.28
C ILE A 23 -8.98 0.53 -7.95
N GLY A 24 -9.05 1.82 -7.65
CA GLY A 24 -9.69 2.36 -6.45
C GLY A 24 -8.68 2.90 -5.43
N ASN A 25 -8.86 4.16 -5.03
CA ASN A 25 -7.98 4.88 -4.10
C ASN A 25 -8.53 4.90 -2.66
N GLY A 26 -9.32 3.89 -2.31
CA GLY A 26 -9.78 3.71 -0.94
C GLY A 26 -8.64 3.27 -0.02
N PRO A 27 -8.91 3.14 1.30
CA PRO A 27 -7.89 2.71 2.27
C PRO A 27 -7.20 1.40 1.87
N ALA A 28 -7.95 0.44 1.33
CA ALA A 28 -7.40 -0.83 0.84
C ALA A 28 -6.45 -0.65 -0.36
N GLY A 29 -6.78 0.23 -1.31
CA GLY A 29 -5.94 0.48 -2.49
C GLY A 29 -4.64 1.20 -2.13
N ILE A 30 -4.71 2.16 -1.20
CA ILE A 30 -3.53 2.86 -0.68
C ILE A 30 -2.68 1.91 0.17
N ALA A 31 -3.29 1.10 1.05
CA ALA A 31 -2.57 0.12 1.84
C ALA A 31 -1.86 -0.92 0.96
N LEU A 32 -2.51 -1.38 -0.11
CA LEU A 32 -1.89 -2.29 -1.07
C LEU A 32 -0.74 -1.63 -1.84
N SER A 33 -0.92 -0.39 -2.28
CA SER A 33 0.15 0.39 -2.94
C SER A 33 1.37 0.53 -2.04
N ALA A 34 1.13 0.86 -0.76
CA ALA A 34 2.16 0.95 0.27
C ALA A 34 2.89 -0.38 0.48
N PHE A 35 2.14 -1.47 0.64
CA PHE A 35 2.70 -2.80 0.81
C PHE A 35 3.57 -3.22 -0.37
N LEU A 36 3.08 -3.05 -1.61
CA LEU A 36 3.84 -3.38 -2.83
C LEU A 36 5.08 -2.49 -3.02
N SER A 37 5.10 -1.29 -2.44
CA SER A 37 6.29 -0.43 -2.41
C SER A 37 7.37 -0.89 -1.42
N GLY A 38 7.11 -1.93 -0.63
CA GLY A 38 8.01 -2.44 0.41
C GLY A 38 7.83 -1.74 1.76
N MET A 39 6.77 -0.95 1.95
CA MET A 39 6.49 -0.32 3.24
C MET A 39 5.79 -1.32 4.17
N HIS A 40 6.57 -2.01 5.00
CA HIS A 40 6.04 -2.99 5.95
C HIS A 40 5.98 -2.41 7.37
N PRO A 41 4.86 -2.54 8.10
CA PRO A 41 4.75 -2.15 9.49
C PRO A 41 5.57 -3.06 10.41
N PHE A 42 6.16 -2.46 11.45
CA PHE A 42 6.85 -3.13 12.54
C PHE A 42 6.10 -2.89 13.85
N TYR A 43 6.30 -3.77 14.82
CA TYR A 43 5.71 -3.60 16.15
C TYR A 43 6.45 -2.51 16.93
N ASP A 44 5.71 -1.63 17.61
CA ASP A 44 6.29 -0.59 18.47
C ASP A 44 6.36 -1.06 19.95
N PRO A 45 7.56 -1.31 20.51
CA PRO A 45 7.71 -1.70 21.91
C PRO A 45 7.27 -0.63 22.91
N LYS A 46 7.20 0.63 22.50
CA LYS A 46 6.86 1.75 23.41
C LYS A 46 5.38 1.77 23.75
N HIS A 47 4.53 1.15 22.93
CA HIS A 47 3.10 1.07 23.12
C HIS A 47 2.66 -0.40 23.10
N PRO A 48 2.82 -1.12 24.23
CA PRO A 48 2.55 -2.55 24.28
C PRO A 48 1.06 -2.84 24.09
N HIS A 49 0.79 -3.96 23.42
CA HIS A 49 -0.55 -4.48 23.22
C HIS A 49 -1.18 -4.90 24.56
N GLU A 50 -2.46 -4.60 24.76
CA GLU A 50 -3.18 -4.86 26.02
C GLU A 50 -3.19 -6.35 26.40
N ASN A 51 -3.30 -7.22 25.41
CA ASN A 51 -3.16 -8.66 25.60
C ASN A 51 -1.68 -9.04 25.76
N VAL A 52 -1.32 -9.49 26.96
CA VAL A 52 0.04 -9.89 27.35
C VAL A 52 0.60 -10.98 26.45
N THR A 53 -0.18 -12.02 26.14
CA THR A 53 0.27 -13.13 25.27
C THR A 53 0.57 -12.66 23.84
N VAL A 54 -0.21 -11.71 23.33
CA VAL A 54 0.02 -11.11 22.01
C VAL A 54 1.27 -10.24 22.04
N ASN A 55 1.42 -9.39 23.07
CA ASN A 55 2.61 -8.56 23.25
C ASN A 55 3.90 -9.40 23.32
N GLU A 56 3.90 -10.50 24.07
CA GLU A 56 5.05 -11.41 24.17
C GLU A 56 5.45 -12.01 22.82
N LYS A 57 4.47 -12.44 22.01
CA LYS A 57 4.71 -12.97 20.66
C LYS A 57 5.26 -11.91 19.71
N LEU A 58 4.74 -10.69 19.78
CA LEU A 58 5.19 -9.58 18.95
C LEU A 58 6.58 -9.07 19.38
N MET A 59 6.89 -9.10 20.68
CA MET A 59 8.22 -8.80 21.23
C MET A 59 9.29 -9.82 20.82
N ALA A 60 8.93 -11.08 20.63
CA ALA A 60 9.88 -12.13 20.27
C ALA A 60 10.53 -11.92 18.89
N ASN A 61 9.87 -11.15 17.99
CA ASN A 61 10.29 -10.95 16.60
C ASN A 61 10.33 -9.46 16.22
N LEU A 62 10.87 -8.61 17.10
CA LEU A 62 10.94 -7.16 16.89
C LEU A 62 11.66 -6.72 15.62
N ASP A 63 12.66 -7.50 15.20
CA ASP A 63 13.46 -7.21 14.01
C ASP A 63 12.75 -7.60 12.71
N PHE A 64 11.59 -8.25 12.80
CA PHE A 64 10.77 -8.68 11.67
C PHE A 64 9.54 -7.78 11.50
N SER A 65 9.17 -7.54 10.25
CA SER A 65 7.92 -6.85 9.95
C SER A 65 6.73 -7.71 10.38
N LEU A 66 5.61 -7.08 10.70
CA LEU A 66 4.39 -7.78 11.11
C LEU A 66 3.83 -8.73 10.05
N ILE A 67 4.20 -8.56 8.78
CA ILE A 67 3.81 -9.46 7.69
C ILE A 67 4.75 -10.67 7.61
N ASP A 68 6.03 -10.47 7.91
CA ASP A 68 7.06 -11.52 7.81
C ASP A 68 7.15 -12.40 9.06
N GLN A 69 6.46 -12.00 10.14
CA GLN A 69 6.31 -12.82 11.34
C GLN A 69 5.46 -14.05 11.01
N VAL A 70 6.12 -15.19 10.79
CA VAL A 70 5.45 -16.48 10.55
C VAL A 70 4.70 -16.89 11.81
N GLN A 71 3.38 -17.01 11.69
CA GLN A 71 2.44 -17.31 12.78
C GLN A 71 2.66 -18.69 13.43
#